data_AF-A0A6P0S9L1-F1
#
_entry.id   AF-A0A6P0S9L1-F1
#
_cell.length_a   1.000
_cell.length_b   1.000
_cell.length_c   1.000
_cell.angle_alpha   90.00
_cell.angle_beta   90.00
_cell.angle_gamma   90.00
#
_symmetry.space_group_name_H-M   'P 1'
#
loop_
_entity.id
_entity.type
_entity.pdbx_description
1 polymer ?
#
loop_
_entity_poly.entity_id
_entity_poly.type
_entity_poly.pdbx_seq_one_letter_code
_entity_poly.pdbx_strand_id
1 'polypeptide(L)'
;MIDSSLQYPIFGSEIKCPHCRQIIPALTLTDTYLCPRHGAFEANPKTGELIHLQSGRHWRLWQDTWYRQHTHPDGIRFEIHEALDKLYTEGYRATRVIIASRYRDLVSAYLERSTPWRGNSESGKPRLYGLPVEFSPEPEEEPCWEVINFDLEKEPGVPVRYPYFRLF
;
A
#
# COMPACT_ATOMS: atom_id res chain seq x y z
N MET A 1 22.80 4.60 -33.69
CA MET A 1 22.75 3.96 -32.36
C MET A 1 21.29 3.79 -32.03
N ILE A 2 20.79 2.56 -31.97
CA ILE A 2 19.41 2.29 -31.56
C ILE A 2 19.41 2.49 -30.05
N ASP A 3 18.63 3.44 -29.57
CA ASP A 3 18.46 3.74 -28.15
C ASP A 3 18.04 2.44 -27.45
N SER A 4 18.91 1.85 -26.64
CA SER A 4 18.64 0.62 -25.87
C SER A 4 17.51 0.81 -24.85
N SER A 5 17.09 2.06 -24.64
CA SER A 5 15.90 2.49 -23.90
C SER A 5 14.57 2.13 -24.58
N LEU A 6 14.57 1.75 -25.86
CA LEU A 6 13.36 1.34 -26.61
C LEU A 6 13.13 -0.18 -26.65
N GLN A 7 14.09 -0.98 -26.16
CA GLN A 7 13.96 -2.44 -26.20
C GLN A 7 13.30 -3.02 -24.95
N TYR A 8 13.27 -2.24 -23.86
CA TYR A 8 12.83 -2.69 -22.56
C TYR A 8 11.78 -1.73 -21.97
N PRO A 9 10.80 -2.25 -21.21
CA PRO A 9 9.81 -1.43 -20.53
C PRO A 9 10.47 -0.53 -19.46
N ILE A 10 9.70 0.44 -18.93
CA ILE A 10 10.18 1.47 -17.99
C ILE A 10 10.91 0.96 -16.73
N PHE A 11 10.64 -0.28 -16.31
CA PHE A 11 11.25 -0.88 -15.13
C PHE A 11 12.53 -1.70 -15.44
N GLY A 12 12.95 -1.74 -16.70
CA GLY A 12 14.16 -2.42 -17.15
C GLY A 12 13.91 -3.78 -17.81
N SER A 13 14.98 -4.55 -17.99
CA SER A 13 14.92 -5.86 -18.65
C SER A 13 14.32 -6.96 -17.78
N GLU A 14 14.26 -6.76 -16.46
CA GLU A 14 13.78 -7.73 -15.50
C GLU A 14 13.12 -7.00 -14.32
N ILE A 15 12.05 -7.58 -13.77
CA ILE A 15 11.44 -7.11 -12.53
C ILE A 15 11.19 -8.26 -11.57
N LYS A 16 11.01 -7.97 -10.27
CA LYS A 16 10.50 -8.95 -9.32
C LYS A 16 8.98 -9.04 -9.47
N CYS A 17 8.44 -10.23 -9.66
CA CYS A 17 7.00 -10.43 -9.72
C CYS A 17 6.34 -9.97 -8.40
N PRO A 18 5.29 -9.13 -8.42
CA PRO A 18 4.64 -8.64 -7.21
C PRO A 18 3.96 -9.74 -6.38
N HIS A 19 3.73 -10.93 -6.96
CA HIS A 19 3.09 -12.06 -6.31
C HIS A 19 4.08 -13.09 -5.74
N CYS A 20 4.97 -13.66 -6.57
CA CYS A 20 5.94 -14.67 -6.12
C CYS A 20 7.33 -14.11 -5.78
N ARG A 21 7.59 -12.82 -6.02
CA ARG A 21 8.93 -12.20 -5.90
C ARG A 21 10.02 -12.85 -6.77
N GLN A 22 9.65 -13.74 -7.70
CA GLN A 22 10.58 -14.29 -8.68
C GLN A 22 10.94 -13.22 -9.71
N ILE A 23 12.18 -13.23 -10.17
CA ILE A 23 12.64 -12.37 -11.26
C ILE A 23 11.92 -12.83 -12.54
N ILE A 24 11.26 -11.90 -13.21
CA ILE A 24 10.55 -12.12 -14.47
C ILE A 24 11.17 -11.23 -15.55
N PRO A 25 11.54 -11.80 -16.71
CA PRO A 25 12.11 -11.02 -17.80
C PRO A 25 11.02 -10.20 -18.50
N ALA A 26 11.42 -9.03 -18.99
CA ALA A 26 10.66 -8.27 -19.95
C ALA A 26 10.61 -9.03 -21.28
N LEU A 27 9.46 -8.97 -21.94
CA LEU A 27 9.34 -9.34 -23.33
C LEU A 27 9.93 -8.18 -24.16
N THR A 28 11.00 -8.46 -24.88
CA THR A 28 11.70 -7.45 -25.69
C THR A 28 10.75 -6.84 -26.71
N LEU A 29 10.86 -5.52 -26.91
CA LEU A 29 10.01 -4.73 -27.82
C LEU A 29 8.53 -4.66 -27.42
N THR A 30 8.18 -5.07 -26.20
CA THR A 30 6.86 -4.86 -25.63
C THR A 30 6.99 -4.28 -24.22
N ASP A 31 5.94 -3.64 -23.74
CA ASP A 31 5.89 -3.12 -22.38
C ASP A 31 5.42 -4.19 -21.38
N THR A 32 5.71 -5.47 -21.62
CA THR A 32 5.11 -6.59 -20.88
C THR A 32 6.16 -7.49 -20.23
N TYR A 33 5.82 -8.02 -19.07
CA TYR A 33 6.59 -9.00 -18.30
C TYR A 33 5.76 -10.26 -18.12
N LEU A 34 6.34 -11.43 -18.35
CA LEU A 34 5.63 -12.69 -18.25
C LEU A 34 6.10 -13.50 -17.05
N CYS A 35 5.24 -13.62 -16.04
CA CYS A 35 5.48 -14.53 -14.94
C CYS A 35 4.94 -15.93 -15.30
N PRO A 36 5.76 -17.00 -15.20
CA PRO A 36 5.32 -18.36 -15.52
C PRO A 36 4.22 -18.87 -14.58
N ARG A 37 4.09 -18.29 -13.38
CA ARG A 37 3.10 -18.69 -12.37
C ARG A 37 1.87 -17.80 -12.32
N HIS A 38 2.05 -16.50 -12.55
CA HIS A 38 1.00 -15.51 -12.31
C HIS A 38 0.47 -14.89 -13.60
N GLY A 39 1.12 -15.04 -14.74
CA GLY A 39 0.67 -14.48 -16.02
C GLY A 39 1.39 -13.19 -16.41
N ALA A 40 0.79 -12.45 -17.33
CA ALA A 40 1.38 -11.27 -17.95
C ALA A 40 1.07 -9.98 -17.16
N PHE A 41 2.10 -9.17 -16.99
CA PHE A 41 2.06 -7.84 -16.40
C PHE A 41 2.46 -6.81 -17.44
N GLU A 42 1.66 -5.79 -17.65
CA GLU A 42 1.95 -4.69 -18.57
C GLU A 42 2.43 -3.47 -17.76
N ALA A 43 3.55 -2.89 -18.14
CA ALA A 43 4.05 -1.66 -17.57
C ALA A 43 3.58 -0.48 -18.41
N ASN A 44 2.87 0.46 -17.81
CA ASN A 44 2.41 1.64 -18.53
C ASN A 44 3.47 2.76 -18.41
N PRO A 45 4.16 3.12 -19.51
CA PRO A 45 5.21 4.14 -19.47
C PRO A 45 4.70 5.54 -19.12
N LYS A 46 3.40 5.81 -19.32
CA LYS A 46 2.80 7.11 -19.04
C LYS A 46 2.44 7.31 -17.58
N THR A 47 2.04 6.25 -16.89
CA THR A 47 1.57 6.32 -15.50
C THR A 47 2.58 5.76 -14.49
N GLY A 48 3.61 5.05 -14.95
CA GLY A 48 4.56 4.40 -14.04
C GLY A 48 3.94 3.23 -13.28
N GLU A 49 2.86 2.64 -13.80
CA GLU A 49 2.12 1.55 -13.16
C GLU A 49 2.40 0.22 -13.84
N LEU A 50 2.46 -0.85 -13.06
CA LEU A 50 2.44 -2.23 -13.52
C LEU A 50 1.03 -2.79 -13.35
N ILE A 51 0.42 -3.24 -14.44
CA ILE A 51 -0.95 -3.73 -14.50
C ILE A 51 -0.92 -5.22 -14.76
N HIS A 52 -1.56 -6.02 -13.92
CA HIS A 52 -1.74 -7.43 -14.18
C HIS A 52 -2.93 -7.66 -15.10
N LEU A 53 -2.68 -8.13 -16.32
CA LEU A 53 -3.68 -8.23 -17.38
C LEU A 53 -4.85 -9.16 -17.03
N GLN A 54 -4.59 -10.24 -16.29
CA GLN A 54 -5.65 -11.21 -15.96
C GLN A 54 -6.56 -10.74 -14.83
N SER A 55 -6.04 -9.97 -13.86
CA SER A 55 -6.80 -9.58 -12.67
C SER A 55 -7.15 -8.09 -12.61
N GLY A 56 -6.65 -7.27 -13.54
CA GLY A 56 -6.81 -5.82 -13.52
C GLY A 56 -6.26 -5.15 -12.26
N ARG A 57 -5.26 -5.76 -11.61
CA ARG A 57 -4.64 -5.20 -10.40
C ARG A 57 -3.51 -4.27 -10.82
N HIS A 58 -3.33 -3.20 -10.07
CA HIS A 58 -2.33 -2.17 -10.36
C HIS A 58 -1.27 -2.16 -9.26
N TRP A 59 -0.01 -1.98 -9.64
CA TRP A 59 1.10 -1.79 -8.73
C TRP A 59 1.93 -0.59 -9.17
N ARG A 60 2.55 0.06 -8.19
CA ARG A 60 3.55 1.11 -8.40
C ARG A 60 4.82 0.72 -7.67
N LEU A 61 5.97 1.05 -8.24
CA LEU A 61 7.28 0.74 -7.67
C LEU A 61 7.79 1.93 -6.86
N TRP A 62 8.20 1.69 -5.62
CA TRP A 62 8.90 2.68 -4.80
C TRP A 62 10.03 2.00 -4.02
N GLN A 63 11.25 2.53 -4.11
CA GLN A 63 12.44 1.98 -3.44
C GLN A 63 12.58 0.44 -3.60
N ASP A 64 12.47 -0.05 -4.83
CA ASP A 64 12.53 -1.49 -5.18
C ASP A 64 11.39 -2.37 -4.59
N THR A 65 10.34 -1.74 -4.06
CA THR A 65 9.18 -2.43 -3.47
C THR A 65 7.91 -2.11 -4.25
N TRP A 66 7.15 -3.15 -4.59
CA TRP A 66 5.87 -3.02 -5.27
C TRP A 66 4.73 -2.74 -4.28
N TYR A 67 4.08 -1.59 -4.45
CA TYR A 67 2.90 -1.20 -3.70
C TYR A 67 1.66 -1.40 -4.56
N ARG A 68 0.77 -2.27 -4.12
CA ARG A 68 -0.49 -2.54 -4.81
C ARG A 68 -1.41 -1.35 -4.64
N GLN A 69 -1.90 -0.79 -5.74
CA GLN A 69 -2.92 0.26 -5.68
C GLN A 69 -4.28 -0.39 -5.48
N HIS A 70 -4.98 0.02 -4.41
CA HIS A 70 -6.31 -0.48 -4.09
C HIS A 70 -7.38 0.43 -4.65
N THR A 71 -8.46 -0.17 -5.14
CA THR A 71 -9.68 0.54 -5.57
C THR A 71 -10.83 0.37 -4.57
N HIS A 72 -10.67 -0.52 -3.59
CA HIS A 72 -11.69 -0.84 -2.60
C HIS A 72 -11.18 -0.58 -1.18
N PRO A 73 -12.00 0.00 -0.27
CA PRO A 73 -11.61 0.32 1.11
C PRO A 73 -11.16 -0.91 1.90
N ASP A 74 -11.82 -2.04 1.68
CA ASP A 74 -11.43 -3.28 2.32
C ASP A 74 -10.01 -3.72 1.99
N GLY A 75 -9.52 -3.47 0.77
CA GLY A 75 -8.17 -3.86 0.35
C GLY A 75 -7.09 -3.21 1.21
N ILE A 76 -7.21 -1.90 1.42
CA ILE A 76 -6.31 -1.12 2.27
C ILE A 76 -6.48 -1.51 3.73
N ARG A 77 -7.73 -1.68 4.17
CA ARG A 77 -8.04 -2.04 5.56
C ARG A 77 -7.41 -3.39 5.94
N PHE A 78 -7.51 -4.39 5.06
CA PHE A 78 -6.86 -5.69 5.26
C PHE A 78 -5.34 -5.59 5.26
N GLU A 79 -4.76 -4.79 4.37
CA GLU A 79 -3.30 -4.60 4.32
C GLU A 79 -2.77 -3.92 5.59
N ILE A 80 -3.48 -2.90 6.10
CA ILE A 80 -3.19 -2.25 7.38
C ILE A 80 -3.28 -3.27 8.52
N HIS A 81 -4.33 -4.09 8.54
CA HIS A 81 -4.49 -5.11 9.57
C HIS A 81 -3.35 -6.13 9.56
N GLU A 82 -2.96 -6.63 8.39
CA GLU A 82 -1.83 -7.55 8.27
C GLU A 82 -0.50 -6.90 8.72
N ALA A 83 -0.29 -5.64 8.38
CA ALA A 83 0.89 -4.89 8.82
C ALA A 83 0.92 -4.67 10.34
N LEU A 84 -0.23 -4.38 10.96
CA LEU A 84 -0.36 -4.29 12.41
C LEU A 84 -0.04 -5.62 13.09
N ASP A 85 -0.50 -6.73 12.54
CA ASP A 85 -0.25 -8.08 13.08
C ASP A 85 1.23 -8.48 12.98
N LYS A 86 1.89 -8.13 11.87
CA LYS A 86 3.34 -8.29 11.70
C LYS A 86 4.13 -7.46 12.71
N LEU A 87 3.79 -6.17 12.88
CA LEU A 87 4.43 -5.30 13.88
C LEU A 87 4.27 -5.86 15.30
N TYR A 88 3.09 -6.40 15.60
CA TYR A 88 2.83 -7.05 16.89
C TYR A 88 3.74 -8.27 17.11
N THR A 89 3.90 -9.10 16.08
CA THR A 89 4.80 -10.26 16.11
C THR A 89 6.27 -9.85 16.29
N GLU A 90 6.67 -8.70 15.77
CA GLU A 90 8.01 -8.12 15.93
C GLU A 90 8.22 -7.43 17.30
N GLY A 91 7.18 -7.35 18.14
CA GLY A 91 7.25 -6.73 19.46
C GLY A 91 7.13 -5.19 19.46
N TYR A 92 6.69 -4.62 18.34
CA TYR A 92 6.43 -3.19 18.21
C TYR A 92 4.95 -2.88 18.40
N ARG A 93 4.66 -1.68 18.89
CA ARG A 93 3.31 -1.15 18.98
C ARG A 93 3.11 -0.05 17.94
N ALA A 94 2.07 -0.19 17.13
CA ALA A 94 1.61 0.92 16.32
C ALA A 94 0.91 1.97 17.21
N THR A 95 1.32 3.24 17.08
CA THR A 95 0.70 4.37 17.78
C THR A 95 -0.28 5.11 16.87
N ARG A 96 0.01 5.17 15.58
CA ARG A 96 -0.75 5.94 14.58
C ARG A 96 -0.70 5.27 13.21
N VAL A 97 -1.78 5.39 12.46
CA VAL A 97 -1.87 4.94 11.07
C VAL A 97 -1.90 6.18 10.17
N ILE A 98 -0.95 6.30 9.26
CA ILE A 98 -0.91 7.38 8.27
C ILE A 98 -1.36 6.78 6.94
N ILE A 99 -2.49 7.20 6.40
CA ILE A 99 -3.04 6.70 5.13
C ILE A 99 -2.79 7.74 4.05
N ALA A 100 -2.44 7.31 2.83
CA ALA A 100 -2.28 8.22 1.70
C ALA A 100 -3.55 9.06 1.48
N SER A 101 -3.38 10.37 1.29
CA SER A 101 -4.48 11.34 1.13
C SER A 101 -5.47 10.96 0.02
N ARG A 102 -5.00 10.31 -1.06
CA ARG A 102 -5.85 9.76 -2.15
C ARG A 102 -6.94 8.78 -1.68
N TYR A 103 -6.72 8.11 -0.56
CA TYR A 103 -7.68 7.17 0.01
C TYR A 103 -8.58 7.78 1.06
N ARG A 104 -8.47 9.09 1.31
CA ARG A 104 -9.31 9.82 2.25
C ARG A 104 -10.78 9.59 2.00
N ASP A 105 -11.27 9.88 0.81
CA ASP A 105 -12.70 9.77 0.50
C ASP A 105 -13.17 8.31 0.58
N LEU A 106 -12.32 7.39 0.12
CA LEU A 106 -12.60 5.95 0.06
C LEU A 106 -12.66 5.30 1.45
N VAL A 107 -11.79 5.69 2.38
CA VAL A 107 -11.73 5.13 3.74
C VAL A 107 -12.60 5.92 4.72
N SER A 108 -12.91 7.20 4.45
CA SER A 108 -13.68 8.09 5.35
C SER A 108 -15.05 7.54 5.78
N ALA A 109 -15.66 6.69 4.95
CA ALA A 109 -16.93 6.04 5.25
C ALA A 109 -16.82 4.93 6.31
N TYR A 110 -15.62 4.35 6.47
CA TYR A 110 -15.33 3.22 7.35
C TYR A 110 -14.58 3.61 8.62
N LEU A 111 -14.12 4.86 8.71
CA LEU A 111 -13.45 5.38 9.90
C LEU A 111 -14.48 5.57 11.01
N GLU A 112 -14.17 5.01 12.18
CA GLU A 112 -14.96 5.20 13.38
C GLU A 112 -14.87 6.68 13.77
N ARG A 113 -15.97 7.42 13.57
CA ARG A 113 -16.12 8.76 14.13
C ARG A 113 -16.60 8.60 15.56
N SER A 114 -15.73 8.87 16.52
CA SER A 114 -16.11 8.90 17.93
C SER A 114 -17.25 9.91 18.12
N THR A 115 -18.44 9.43 18.51
CA THR A 115 -19.55 10.30 18.88
C THR A 115 -19.20 11.07 20.17
N PRO A 116 -19.59 12.35 20.32
CA PRO A 116 -18.98 13.28 21.29
C PRO A 116 -19.43 13.08 22.75
N TRP A 117 -19.99 11.93 23.12
CA TRP A 117 -20.68 11.76 24.41
C TRP A 117 -19.79 11.51 25.63
N ARG A 118 -18.46 11.51 25.47
CA ARG A 118 -17.53 11.66 26.59
C ARG A 118 -16.59 12.82 26.31
N GLY A 119 -16.77 13.91 27.06
CA GLY A 119 -16.00 15.14 26.98
C GLY A 119 -14.51 14.94 27.28
N ASN A 120 -13.76 14.49 26.28
CA ASN A 120 -12.32 14.61 26.23
C ASN A 120 -11.97 15.31 24.92
N SER A 121 -11.18 16.38 25.01
CA SER A 121 -10.87 17.38 23.97
C SER A 121 -10.08 16.86 22.75
N GLU A 122 -10.04 15.54 22.51
CA GLU A 122 -9.56 14.90 21.27
C GLU A 122 -10.72 14.29 20.44
N SER A 123 -11.92 14.80 20.65
CA SER A 123 -13.15 14.36 20.00
C SER A 123 -13.24 14.89 18.56
N GLY A 124 -12.66 14.16 17.60
CA GLY A 124 -12.82 14.46 16.17
C GLY A 124 -11.89 13.72 15.22
N LYS A 125 -10.81 13.09 15.73
CA LYS A 125 -9.88 12.36 14.86
C LYS A 125 -10.49 11.02 14.44
N PRO A 126 -10.47 10.69 13.13
CA PRO A 126 -10.93 9.40 12.66
C PRO A 126 -10.07 8.29 13.26
N ARG A 127 -10.70 7.15 13.58
CA ARG A 127 -9.99 5.98 14.09
C ARG A 127 -10.18 4.77 13.18
N LEU A 128 -9.13 3.97 13.09
CA LEU A 128 -9.14 2.66 12.44
C LEU A 128 -8.46 1.68 13.39
N TYR A 129 -9.11 0.55 13.66
CA TYR A 129 -8.60 -0.45 14.60
C TYR A 129 -8.30 0.07 16.02
N GLY A 130 -9.01 1.11 16.46
CA GLY A 130 -8.76 1.79 17.73
C GLY A 130 -7.55 2.72 17.75
N LEU A 131 -6.80 2.83 16.64
CA LEU A 131 -5.68 3.74 16.46
C LEU A 131 -6.13 5.06 15.80
N PRO A 132 -5.52 6.20 16.16
CA PRO A 132 -5.73 7.46 15.45
C PRO A 132 -5.25 7.31 14.00
N VAL A 133 -6.06 7.81 13.08
CA VAL A 133 -5.74 7.84 11.65
C VAL A 133 -5.43 9.28 11.25
N GLU A 134 -4.29 9.44 10.58
CA GLU A 134 -3.94 10.67 9.90
C GLU A 134 -3.81 10.42 8.40
N PHE A 135 -3.99 11.49 7.64
CA PHE A 135 -3.78 11.45 6.20
C PHE A 135 -2.42 12.04 5.88
N SER A 136 -1.73 11.43 4.92
CA SER A 136 -0.45 11.91 4.43
C SER A 136 -0.58 13.33 3.87
N PRO A 137 0.54 14.07 3.76
CA PRO A 137 0.62 15.24 2.90
C PRO A 137 0.29 14.87 1.44
N GLU A 138 0.04 15.90 0.64
CA GLU A 138 -0.20 15.74 -0.79
C GLU A 138 1.06 15.24 -1.50
N PRO A 139 0.93 14.47 -2.60
CA PRO A 139 2.08 13.95 -3.35
C PRO A 139 2.97 15.06 -3.93
N GLU A 140 2.48 16.31 -3.99
CA GLU A 140 3.26 17.50 -4.38
C GLU A 140 4.33 17.86 -3.32
N GLU A 141 4.04 17.62 -2.04
CA GLU A 141 4.98 17.86 -0.94
C GLU A 141 5.88 16.64 -0.72
N GLU A 142 5.31 15.43 -0.75
CA GLU A 142 6.02 14.18 -0.53
C GLU A 142 5.63 13.12 -1.59
N PRO A 143 6.46 12.94 -2.64
CA PRO A 143 6.12 12.08 -3.79
C PRO A 143 6.03 10.58 -3.43
N CYS A 144 6.55 10.17 -2.28
CA CYS A 144 6.42 8.80 -1.80
C CYS A 144 4.95 8.37 -1.61
N TRP A 145 4.07 9.31 -1.23
CA TRP A 145 2.63 9.06 -1.06
C TRP A 145 1.87 8.91 -2.37
N GLU A 146 2.51 9.18 -3.50
CA GLU A 146 1.97 8.81 -4.81
C GLU A 146 2.07 7.30 -5.07
N VAL A 147 2.86 6.57 -4.28
CA VAL A 147 3.04 5.12 -4.40
C VAL A 147 2.60 4.39 -3.14
N ILE A 148 3.08 4.82 -1.98
CA ILE A 148 2.81 4.21 -0.68
C ILE A 148 1.34 4.36 -0.30
N ASN A 149 0.70 3.28 0.15
CA ASN A 149 -0.72 3.30 0.51
C ASN A 149 -0.95 3.82 1.93
N PHE A 150 -0.11 3.39 2.86
CA PHE A 150 -0.16 3.77 4.26
C PHE A 150 1.22 3.52 4.90
N ASP A 151 1.43 4.17 6.04
CA ASP A 151 2.55 3.92 6.94
C ASP A 151 2.04 3.77 8.38
N LEU A 152 2.81 3.08 9.20
CA LEU A 152 2.50 2.81 10.60
C LEU A 152 3.61 3.39 11.47
N GLU A 153 3.27 4.41 12.27
CA GLU A 153 4.18 4.86 13.30
C GLU A 153 4.25 3.82 14.40
N LYS A 154 5.47 3.39 14.69
CA LYS A 154 5.76 2.32 15.63
C LYS A 154 6.64 2.83 16.75
N GLU A 155 6.33 2.39 17.95
CA GLU A 155 7.14 2.62 19.15
C GLU A 155 7.66 1.29 19.69
N PRO A 156 8.87 1.27 20.29
CA PRO A 156 9.38 0.09 20.98
C PRO A 156 8.52 -0.18 22.21
N GLY A 157 7.85 -1.33 22.23
CA GLY A 157 7.04 -1.76 23.37
C GLY A 157 5.92 -2.70 22.96
N VAL A 158 5.69 -3.74 23.75
CA VAL A 158 4.59 -4.68 23.55
C VAL A 158 3.28 -4.00 23.97
N PRO A 159 2.23 -3.96 23.13
CA PRO A 159 0.95 -3.37 23.54
C PRO A 159 0.38 -4.07 24.77
N VAL A 160 0.14 -3.31 25.85
CA VAL A 160 -0.44 -3.82 27.11
C VAL A 160 -1.88 -4.30 26.93
N ARG A 161 -2.58 -3.86 25.87
CA ARG A 161 -3.92 -4.32 25.51
C ARG A 161 -4.05 -4.45 24.00
N TYR A 162 -4.00 -5.68 23.50
CA TYR A 162 -4.40 -6.01 22.14
C TYR A 162 -5.95 -5.98 22.06
N PRO A 163 -6.59 -5.08 21.29
CA PRO A 163 -8.05 -5.00 21.26
C PRO A 163 -8.73 -6.18 20.55
N TYR A 164 -7.98 -6.98 19.78
CA TYR A 164 -8.52 -7.96 18.83
C TYR A 164 -8.36 -9.43 19.24
N PHE A 165 -8.04 -9.72 20.52
CA PHE A 165 -8.03 -11.11 21.01
C PHE A 165 -9.45 -11.71 21.15
N ARG A 166 -10.50 -11.03 20.66
CA ARG A 166 -11.90 -11.51 20.74
C ARG A 166 -12.64 -11.39 19.41
N LEU A 167 -12.09 -11.95 18.34
CA LEU A 167 -12.86 -12.32 17.16
C LEU A 167 -12.55 -13.79 16.81
N PHE A 168 -13.12 -14.69 17.63
CA PHE A 168 -13.46 -16.06 17.25
C PHE A 168 -14.95 -16.25 17.55
#